data_AF-A0A963DMS2-F1
#
_entry.id   AF-A0A963DMS2-F1
#
_cell.length_a   1.000
_cell.length_b   1.000
_cell.length_c   1.000
_cell.angle_alpha   90.00
_cell.angle_beta   90.00
_cell.angle_gamma   90.00
#
_symmetry.space_group_name_H-M   'P 1'
#
loop_
_entity.id
_entity.type
_entity.pdbx_description
1 polymer ?
#
loop_
_entity_poly.entity_id
_entity_poly.type
_entity_poly.pdbx_seq_one_letter_code
_entity_poly.pdbx_strand_id
1 'polypeptide(L)' 'MPGIMDRYGYTGSACIPMALDDAIAQGKGPQPGELVLFCASGGGIALAASLWRWDGPGDRSAT' A
#
# COMPACT_ATOMS: atom_id res chain seq x y z
N MET A 1 14.68 -6.00 -6.29
CA MET A 1 14.87 -5.90 -4.83
C MET A 1 13.63 -6.53 -4.20
N PRO A 2 13.79 -7.36 -3.16
CA PRO A 2 12.73 -8.24 -2.68
C PRO A 2 11.54 -7.43 -2.11
N GLY A 3 10.32 -7.76 -2.52
CA GLY A 3 9.11 -7.05 -2.07
C GLY A 3 8.70 -7.40 -0.64
N ILE A 4 7.72 -6.70 -0.07
CA ILE A 4 7.25 -6.89 1.31
C ILE A 4 6.98 -8.35 1.69
N MET A 5 6.48 -9.16 0.74
CA MET A 5 6.17 -10.58 0.94
C MET A 5 7.41 -11.46 1.09
N ASP A 6 8.56 -11.05 0.56
CA ASP A 6 9.83 -11.76 0.70
C ASP A 6 10.47 -11.46 2.07
N ARG A 7 10.13 -10.32 2.69
CA ARG A 7 10.63 -9.93 4.01
C ARG A 7 9.76 -10.41 5.18
N TYR A 8 8.44 -10.42 5.01
CA TYR A 8 7.48 -10.68 6.10
C TYR A 8 6.54 -11.86 5.84
N GLY A 9 6.65 -12.53 4.67
CA GLY A 9 5.71 -13.56 4.27
C GLY A 9 4.34 -13.00 3.84
N TYR A 10 3.38 -13.88 3.55
CA TYR A 10 2.02 -13.47 3.19
C TYR A 10 1.23 -13.07 4.44
N THR A 11 1.18 -11.78 4.71
CA THR A 11 0.49 -11.20 5.88
C THR A 11 -1.02 -10.98 5.64
N GLY A 12 -1.63 -11.69 4.70
CA GLY A 12 -3.03 -11.49 4.32
C GLY A 12 -3.30 -10.07 3.80
N SER A 13 -4.48 -9.51 4.12
CA SER A 13 -4.90 -8.18 3.66
C SER A 13 -3.98 -7.03 4.12
N ALA A 14 -3.20 -7.23 5.18
CA ALA A 14 -2.23 -6.25 5.66
C ALA A 14 -1.06 -6.03 4.69
N CYS A 15 -0.84 -6.92 3.72
CA CYS A 15 0.24 -6.75 2.73
C CYS A 15 0.03 -5.52 1.84
N ILE A 16 -1.21 -5.10 1.64
CA ILE A 16 -1.60 -3.98 0.78
C ILE A 16 -1.12 -2.63 1.35
N PRO A 17 -1.48 -2.23 2.59
CA PRO A 17 -0.96 -1.00 3.17
C PRO A 17 0.55 -1.07 3.43
N MET A 18 1.11 -2.23 3.76
CA MET A 18 2.56 -2.37 3.94
C MET A 18 3.35 -2.21 2.65
N ALA A 19 2.81 -2.68 1.51
CA ALA A 19 3.43 -2.46 0.21
C ALA A 19 3.43 -0.96 -0.18
N LEU A 20 2.36 -0.24 0.17
CA LEU A 20 2.32 1.21 -0.03
C LEU A 20 3.31 1.94 0.87
N ASP A 21 3.38 1.59 2.16
CA ASP A 21 4.34 2.19 3.10
C ASP A 21 5.79 1.95 2.66
N ASP A 22 6.12 0.73 2.24
CA ASP A 22 7.43 0.38 1.70
C ASP A 22 7.74 1.15 0.40
N ALA A 23 6.76 1.31 -0.50
CA ALA A 23 6.92 2.14 -1.70
C ALA A 23 7.19 3.61 -1.37
N ILE A 24 6.47 4.18 -0.40
CA ILE A 24 6.70 5.55 0.09
C ILE A 24 8.07 5.68 0.75
N ALA A 25 8.46 4.72 1.60
CA ALA A 25 9.75 4.70 2.28
C ALA A 25 10.93 4.61 1.29
N GLN A 26 10.75 3.91 0.17
CA GLN A 26 11.74 3.80 -0.90
C GLN A 26 11.71 4.99 -1.88
N GLY A 27 10.88 6.01 -1.64
CA GLY A 27 10.74 7.17 -2.53
C GLY A 27 10.10 6.83 -3.89
N LYS A 28 9.45 5.67 -4.01
CA LYS A 28 8.69 5.21 -5.17
C LYS A 28 7.18 5.25 -4.93
N GLY A 29 6.77 5.98 -3.90
CA GLY A 29 5.38 6.17 -3.56
C GLY A 29 4.68 7.07 -4.58
N PRO A 30 3.33 7.03 -4.61
CA PRO A 30 2.52 7.91 -5.44
C PRO A 30 2.76 9.39 -5.10
N GLN A 31 2.65 10.25 -6.11
CA GLN A 31 2.78 11.69 -5.99
C GLN A 31 1.45 12.35 -5.59
N PRO A 32 1.48 13.51 -4.91
CA PRO A 32 0.27 14.26 -4.60
C PRO A 32 -0.59 14.50 -5.86
N GLY A 33 -1.86 14.18 -5.80
CA GLY A 33 -2.82 14.24 -6.90
C GLY A 33 -3.01 12.93 -7.68
N GLU A 34 -2.15 11.92 -7.48
CA GLU A 34 -2.26 10.63 -8.16
C GLU A 34 -3.35 9.73 -7.55
N LEU A 35 -3.81 8.76 -8.34
CA LEU A 35 -4.82 7.79 -7.92
C LEU A 35 -4.14 6.48 -7.50
N VAL A 36 -4.45 6.02 -6.30
CA VAL A 36 -3.94 4.77 -5.73
C VAL A 36 -5.07 3.76 -5.70
N LEU A 37 -4.92 2.70 -6.48
CA LEU A 37 -5.85 1.57 -6.51
C LEU A 37 -5.33 0.46 -5.61
N PHE A 38 -6.10 0.11 -4.59
CA PHE A 38 -5.90 -1.08 -3.79
C PHE A 38 -6.83 -2.18 -4.26
N CYS A 39 -6.30 -3.39 -4.43
CA CYS A 39 -7.07 -4.58 -4.78
C CYS A 39 -6.71 -5.70 -3.81
N ALA A 40 -7.73 -6.33 -3.23
CA ALA A 40 -7.61 -7.40 -2.25
C ALA A 40 -8.49 -8.58 -2.66
N SER A 41 -7.98 -9.79 -2.42
CA SER A 41 -8.78 -11.02 -2.49
C SER A 41 -8.67 -11.79 -1.17
N GLY A 42 -9.75 -12.45 -0.78
CA GLY A 42 -9.86 -13.19 0.47
C GLY A 42 -10.56 -14.54 0.32
N GLY A 43 -10.59 -15.31 1.40
CA GLY A 43 -11.28 -16.60 1.45
C GLY A 43 -12.77 -16.46 1.11
N GLY A 44 -13.32 -17.45 0.39
CA GLY A 44 -14.73 -17.44 -0.01
C GLY A 44 -15.03 -16.66 -1.29
N ILE A 45 -14.04 -16.45 -2.18
CA ILE A 45 -14.19 -15.70 -3.44
C ILE A 45 -14.56 -14.23 -3.18
N ALA A 46 -14.13 -13.69 -2.04
CA ALA A 46 -14.32 -12.28 -1.73
C ALA A 46 -13.25 -11.45 -2.47
N LEU A 47 -13.68 -10.49 -3.28
CA LEU A 47 -12.82 -9.48 -3.89
C LEU A 47 -13.26 -8.09 -3.44
N ALA A 48 -12.29 -7.24 -3.11
CA ALA A 48 -12.53 -5.85 -2.76
C ALA A 48 -11.50 -4.98 -3.47
N ALA A 49 -11.93 -3.83 -3.99
CA ALA A 49 -11.05 -2.81 -4.52
C ALA A 49 -11.45 -1.45 -3.96
N SER A 50 -10.46 -0.60 -3.67
CA SER A 50 -10.70 0.77 -3.23
C SER A 50 -9.75 1.71 -3.96
N LEU A 51 -10.29 2.83 -4.44
CA LEU A 51 -9.54 3.84 -5.18
C LEU A 51 -9.47 5.12 -4.34
N TRP A 52 -8.25 5.60 -4.13
CA TRP A 52 -7.97 6.74 -3.27
C TRP A 52 -7.28 7.81 -4.09
N ARG A 53 -7.60 9.07 -3.82
CA ARG A 53 -6.79 10.20 -4.29
C ARG A 53 -5.71 10.45 -3.26
N TRP A 54 -4.46 10.41 -3.69
CA TRP A 54 -3.32 10.60 -2.81
C TRP A 54 -3.03 12.09 -2.69
N ASP A 55 -3.33 12.72 -1.56
CA ASP A 55 -3.05 14.16 -1.34
C ASP A 55 -1.59 14.44 -0.93
N GLY A 56 -0.72 13.44 -1.05
CA GLY A 56 0.69 13.51 -0.70
C GLY A 56 1.00 12.77 0.61
N PRO A 57 2.28 12.47 0.87
CA PRO A 57 2.68 11.95 2.17
C PRO A 57 2.37 13.05 3.20
N GLY A 58 1.33 12.85 4.01
CA GLY A 58 1.06 13.71 5.15
C GLY A 58 2.35 13.95 5.93
N ASP A 59 2.57 15.19 6.35
CA ASP A 59 3.81 15.55 7.03
C ASP A 59 4.05 14.54 8.17
N ARG A 60 5.23 13.90 8.15
CA ARG A 60 5.69 13.01 9.22
C ARG A 60 6.54 13.79 10.24
N SER A 61 6.37 15.10 10.34
CA SER A 61 7.12 15.98 11.26
C SER A 61 6.50 16.10 12.65
N ALA A 62 5.35 15.45 12.89
CA ALA A 62 4.74 15.35 14.20
C ALA A 62 4.77 13.90 14.74
N THR A 63 5.93 13.42 15.17
CA THR A 63 6.05 12.39 16.23
C THR A 63 7.42 12.43 16.88
#